data_AF-B1ZGD4-F1
#
_entry.id   AF-B1ZGD4-F1
#
_cell.length_a   1.000
_cell.length_b   1.000
_cell.length_c   1.000
_cell.angle_alpha   90.00
_cell.angle_beta   90.00
_cell.angle_gamma   90.00
#
_symmetry.space_group_name_H-M   'P 1'
#
loop_
_entity.id
_entity.type
_entity.pdbx_description
1 polymer ?
#
loop_
_entity_poly.entity_id
_entity_poly.type
_entity_poly.pdbx_seq_one_letter_code
_entity_poly.pdbx_strand_id
1 'polypeptide(L)'
;MQRRTALESAAAHGGVSYGSLPAQRLRAVLLGDEPSDAERARIHQALSETPLDRLATLAREIGLPFAALDKRFSDLFGSSLEDAQQWKLGGH
;
A
#
# COMPACT_ATOMS: atom_id res chain seq x y z
N MET A 1 -24.29 5.40 5.38
CA MET A 1 -22.83 5.48 5.64
C MET A 1 -22.12 4.73 4.52
N GLN A 2 -21.41 5.41 3.63
CA GLN A 2 -20.63 4.72 2.58
C GLN A 2 -19.48 3.98 3.27
N ARG A 3 -19.41 2.65 3.12
CA ARG A 3 -18.28 1.86 3.63
C ARG A 3 -17.05 2.27 2.84
N ARG A 4 -16.05 2.85 3.52
CA ARG A 4 -14.73 3.14 2.96
C ARG A 4 -14.10 1.84 2.46
N THR A 5 -13.60 1.84 1.23
CA THR A 5 -12.87 0.70 0.65
C THR A 5 -11.52 0.49 1.35
N ALA A 6 -10.93 -0.70 1.26
CA ALA A 6 -9.61 -0.94 1.84
C ALA A 6 -8.54 -0.06 1.15
N LEU A 7 -8.70 0.18 -0.16
CA LEU A 7 -7.91 1.13 -0.92
C LEU A 7 -7.97 2.56 -0.34
N GLU A 8 -9.18 3.08 -0.07
CA GLU A 8 -9.34 4.41 0.50
C GLU A 8 -8.81 4.51 1.94
N SER A 9 -8.94 3.43 2.73
CA SER A 9 -8.36 3.35 4.06
C SER A 9 -6.82 3.36 4.03
N ALA A 10 -6.20 2.62 3.11
CA ALA A 10 -4.75 2.60 2.94
C ALA A 10 -4.22 3.96 2.44
N ALA A 11 -4.91 4.55 1.46
CA ALA A 11 -4.59 5.88 0.93
C ALA A 11 -4.68 6.97 2.01
N ALA A 12 -5.68 6.89 2.89
CA ALA A 12 -5.81 7.79 4.03
C ALA A 12 -4.66 7.63 5.05
N HIS A 13 -4.14 6.41 5.25
CA HIS A 13 -2.99 6.17 6.14
C HIS A 13 -1.67 6.71 5.58
N GLY A 14 -1.42 6.55 4.27
CA GLY A 14 -0.25 7.14 3.61
C GLY A 14 -0.23 8.68 3.65
N GLY A 15 -1.38 9.29 3.95
CA GLY A 15 -1.53 10.74 4.05
C GLY A 15 -1.23 11.35 5.42
N VAL A 16 -1.12 10.56 6.49
CA VAL A 16 -1.02 11.06 7.87
C VAL A 16 0.32 11.74 8.14
N SER A 17 1.42 11.25 7.55
CA SER A 17 2.77 11.77 7.82
C SER A 17 3.38 12.57 6.65
N TYR A 18 2.98 12.27 5.41
CA TYR A 18 3.63 12.79 4.20
C TYR A 18 2.69 13.55 3.24
N GLY A 19 1.45 13.85 3.66
CA GLY A 19 0.44 14.58 2.88
C GLY A 19 -0.47 13.67 2.03
N SER A 20 -1.66 14.18 1.66
CA SER A 20 -2.75 13.36 1.07
C SER A 20 -2.33 12.57 -0.18
N LEU A 21 -2.44 11.23 -0.11
CA LEU A 21 -2.33 10.33 -1.26
C LEU A 21 -3.75 9.97 -1.73
N PRO A 22 -4.18 10.38 -2.94
CA PRO A 22 -5.49 10.01 -3.43
C PRO A 22 -5.56 8.51 -3.76
N ALA A 23 -6.67 7.86 -3.39
CA ALA A 23 -6.90 6.44 -3.62
C ALA A 23 -6.74 6.02 -5.09
N GLN A 24 -7.17 6.88 -6.03
CA GLN A 24 -6.97 6.65 -7.46
C GLN A 24 -5.50 6.61 -7.86
N ARG A 25 -4.65 7.45 -7.25
CA ARG A 25 -3.21 7.47 -7.54
C ARG A 25 -2.51 6.26 -6.94
N LEU A 26 -2.87 5.88 -5.71
CA LEU A 26 -2.41 4.62 -5.12
C LEU A 26 -2.75 3.44 -6.04
N ARG A 27 -4.00 3.36 -6.52
CA ARG A 27 -4.42 2.32 -7.47
C ARG A 27 -3.59 2.34 -8.76
N ALA A 28 -3.36 3.51 -9.37
CA ALA A 28 -2.58 3.61 -10.60
C ALA A 28 -1.17 3.05 -10.43
N VAL A 29 -0.48 3.41 -9.33
CA VAL A 29 0.88 2.92 -9.05
C VAL A 29 0.91 1.41 -8.81
N LEU A 30 -0.08 0.90 -8.08
CA LEU A 30 -0.21 -0.55 -7.84
C LEU A 30 -0.51 -1.34 -9.12
N LEU A 31 -1.12 -0.71 -10.13
CA LEU A 31 -1.37 -1.30 -11.45
C LEU A 31 -0.20 -1.13 -12.43
N GLY A 32 0.89 -0.47 -12.04
CA GLY A 32 2.11 -0.37 -12.84
C GLY A 32 2.59 1.04 -13.17
N ASP A 33 1.84 2.08 -12.79
CA ASP A 33 2.29 3.47 -12.95
C ASP A 33 3.51 3.76 -12.07
N GLU A 34 4.42 4.61 -12.55
CA GLU A 34 5.67 4.93 -11.84
C GLU A 34 5.43 6.05 -10.82
N PRO A 35 5.68 5.80 -9.52
CA PRO A 35 5.54 6.83 -8.49
C PRO A 35 6.74 7.77 -8.48
N SER A 36 6.48 9.06 -8.21
CA SER A 36 7.54 10.01 -7.86
C SER A 36 8.19 9.65 -6.52
N ASP A 37 9.38 10.17 -6.23
CA ASP A 37 10.08 9.92 -4.98
C ASP A 37 9.24 10.25 -3.72
N ALA A 38 8.56 11.39 -3.74
CA ALA A 38 7.63 11.79 -2.67
C ALA A 38 6.41 10.85 -2.54
N GLU A 39 5.97 10.23 -3.64
CA GLU A 39 4.87 9.26 -3.62
C GLU A 39 5.33 7.90 -3.09
N ARG A 40 6.58 7.50 -3.37
CA ARG A 40 7.17 6.26 -2.86
C ARG A 40 7.10 6.20 -1.33
N ALA A 41 7.50 7.27 -0.64
CA ALA A 41 7.41 7.33 0.83
C ALA A 41 5.96 7.16 1.34
N ARG A 42 5.00 7.85 0.69
CA ARG A 42 3.57 7.78 1.05
C ARG A 42 2.99 6.39 0.82
N ILE A 43 3.33 5.76 -0.30
CA ILE A 43 2.86 4.43 -0.69
C ILE A 43 3.49 3.36 0.21
N HIS A 44 4.78 3.48 0.51
CA HIS A 44 5.45 2.61 1.46
C HIS A 44 4.74 2.65 2.82
N GLN A 45 4.47 3.85 3.34
CA GLN A 45 3.74 4.02 4.59
C GLN A 45 2.31 3.45 4.49
N ALA A 46 1.56 3.78 3.43
CA ALA A 46 0.20 3.27 3.23
C ALA A 46 0.13 1.74 3.27
N LEU A 47 1.08 1.06 2.65
CA LEU A 47 1.06 -0.39 2.50
C LEU A 47 1.71 -1.13 3.68
N SER A 48 2.84 -0.65 4.19
CA SER A 48 3.51 -1.26 5.36
C SER A 48 2.71 -1.08 6.65
N GLU A 49 1.88 -0.04 6.76
CA GLU A 49 1.02 0.16 7.93
C GLU A 49 -0.37 -0.48 7.80
N THR A 50 -0.76 -0.91 6.60
CA THR A 50 -2.05 -1.58 6.39
C THR A 50 -1.90 -3.08 6.66
N PRO A 51 -2.69 -3.69 7.55
CA PRO A 51 -2.56 -5.12 7.88
C PRO A 51 -2.78 -6.01 6.66
N LEU A 52 -2.07 -7.16 6.59
CA LEU A 52 -2.09 -8.08 5.44
C LEU A 52 -3.51 -8.48 4.97
N ASP A 53 -4.45 -8.74 5.88
CA ASP A 53 -5.84 -9.07 5.53
C ASP A 53 -6.55 -7.93 4.76
N ARG A 54 -6.26 -6.68 5.13
CA ARG A 54 -6.77 -5.50 4.43
C ARG A 54 -6.07 -5.29 3.10
N LEU A 55 -4.78 -5.60 2.99
CA LEU A 55 -4.07 -5.59 1.71
C LEU A 55 -4.59 -6.67 0.75
N ALA A 56 -4.93 -7.85 1.25
CA ALA A 56 -5.59 -8.89 0.46
C ALA A 56 -6.97 -8.43 -0.04
N THR A 57 -7.73 -7.71 0.80
CA THR A 57 -8.98 -7.07 0.39
C THR A 57 -8.73 -6.00 -0.69
N LEU A 58 -7.74 -5.13 -0.50
CA LEU A 58 -7.36 -4.09 -1.45
C LEU A 58 -6.99 -4.70 -2.81
N ALA A 59 -6.17 -5.75 -2.83
CA ALA A 59 -5.78 -6.46 -4.04
C ALA A 59 -7.01 -6.95 -4.81
N ARG A 60 -7.98 -7.55 -4.10
CA ARG A 60 -9.26 -7.99 -4.67
C ARG A 60 -10.08 -6.82 -5.22
N GLU A 61 -10.13 -5.69 -4.53
CA GLU A 61 -10.86 -4.48 -4.96
C GLU A 61 -10.29 -3.91 -6.27
N ILE A 62 -8.98 -3.97 -6.47
CA ILE A 62 -8.32 -3.47 -7.69
C ILE A 62 -8.17 -4.53 -8.79
N GLY A 63 -8.64 -5.75 -8.55
CA GLY A 63 -8.60 -6.85 -9.54
C GLY A 63 -7.23 -7.50 -9.70
N LEU A 64 -6.35 -7.41 -8.70
CA LEU A 64 -5.03 -8.03 -8.71
C LEU A 64 -4.94 -9.19 -7.70
N PRO A 65 -4.16 -10.25 -8.01
CA PRO A 65 -3.81 -11.24 -7.00
C PRO A 65 -2.86 -10.62 -5.97
N PHE A 66 -2.97 -11.04 -4.71
CA PHE A 66 -2.11 -10.54 -3.63
C PHE A 66 -0.62 -10.70 -3.94
N ALA A 67 -0.21 -11.80 -4.58
CA ALA A 67 1.17 -12.02 -5.01
C ALA A 67 1.67 -10.97 -6.03
N ALA A 68 0.80 -10.45 -6.90
CA ALA A 68 1.17 -9.37 -7.80
C ALA A 68 1.31 -8.02 -7.07
N LEU A 69 0.45 -7.78 -6.06
CA LEU A 69 0.58 -6.63 -5.18
C LEU A 69 1.90 -6.66 -4.40
N ASP A 70 2.24 -7.81 -3.79
CA ASP A 70 3.50 -8.00 -3.06
C ASP A 70 4.72 -7.87 -3.97
N LYS A 71 4.66 -8.46 -5.18
CA LYS A 71 5.72 -8.30 -6.18
C LYS A 71 5.90 -6.83 -6.58
N ARG A 72 4.81 -6.08 -6.77
CA ARG A 72 4.88 -4.65 -7.10
C ARG A 72 5.47 -3.84 -5.96
N PHE A 73 5.12 -4.17 -4.72
CA PHE A 73 5.71 -3.54 -3.54
C PHE A 73 7.22 -3.84 -3.45
N SER A 74 7.61 -5.11 -3.62
CA SER A 74 9.01 -5.54 -3.62
C SER A 74 9.83 -4.89 -4.72
N ASP A 75 9.27 -4.72 -5.91
CA ASP A 75 9.90 -4.01 -7.03
C ASP A 75 10.17 -2.52 -6.71
N LEU A 76 9.24 -1.88 -6.01
CA LEU A 76 9.34 -0.46 -5.65
C LEU A 76 10.23 -0.19 -4.43
N PHE A 77 10.34 -1.12 -3.48
CA PHE A 77 10.96 -0.87 -2.16
C PHE A 77 12.06 -1.86 -1.76
N GLY A 78 12.22 -2.95 -2.50
CA GLY A 78 13.25 -3.97 -2.24
C GLY A 78 12.92 -4.94 -1.11
N SER A 79 11.71 -4.90 -0.54
CA SER A 79 11.22 -5.81 0.50
C SER A 79 9.77 -6.22 0.25
N SER A 80 9.38 -7.39 0.77
CA SER A 80 7.99 -7.88 0.71
C SER A 80 7.09 -7.16 1.72
N LEU A 81 5.78 -7.19 1.47
CA LEU A 81 4.78 -6.60 2.38
C LEU A 81 4.79 -7.27 3.75
N GLU A 82 5.03 -8.58 3.80
CA GLU A 82 5.14 -9.33 5.05
C GLU A 82 6.37 -8.89 5.85
N ASP A 83 7.52 -8.77 5.20
CA ASP A 83 8.76 -8.28 5.82
C ASP A 83 8.57 -6.86 6.37
N ALA A 84 8.05 -5.93 5.56
CA ALA A 84 7.82 -4.55 5.97
C ALA A 84 6.91 -4.42 7.22
N GLN A 85 6.01 -5.38 7.45
CA GLN A 85 5.16 -5.43 8.65
C GLN A 85 5.86 -6.06 9.85
N GLN A 86 6.74 -7.04 9.65
CA GLN A 86 7.51 -7.66 10.74
C GLN A 86 8.49 -6.67 11.37
N TRP A 87 9.18 -5.85 10.56
CA TRP A 87 10.05 -4.78 11.06
C TRP A 87 9.32 -3.77 11.95
N LYS A 88 8.01 -3.58 11.74
CA LYS A 88 7.18 -2.69 12.56
C LYS A 88 6.76 -3.33 13.90
N LEU A 89 6.54 -4.65 13.93
CA LEU A 89 5.96 -5.35 15.09
C LEU A 89 7.00 -5.89 16.08
N GLY A 90 8.27 -5.94 15.71
CA GLY A 90 9.34 -6.32 16.62
C GLY A 90 10.64 -6.62 15.89
N GLY A 91 11.49 -5.61 15.72
CA GLY A 91 12.90 -5.84 15.48
C GLY A 91 13.53 -6.46 16.72
N HIS A 92 14.10 -7.64 16.59
CA HIS A 92 14.78 -8.39 17.65
C HIS A 92 16.30 -8.32 17.47
#